data_AF-A0A925XYB0-F1
#
_entry.id   AF-A0A925XYB0-F1
#
_cell.length_a   1.000
_cell.length_b   1.000
_cell.length_c   1.000
_cell.angle_alpha   90.00
_cell.angle_beta   90.00
_cell.angle_gamma   90.00
#
_symmetry.space_group_name_H-M   'P 1'
#
loop_
_entity.id
_entity.type
_entity.pdbx_description
1 polymer ?
#
loop_
_entity_poly.entity_id
_entity_poly.type
_entity_poly.pdbx_seq_one_letter_code
_entity_poly.pdbx_strand_id
1 'polypeptide(L)'
;MQPYLQYYPRAANTFSQSINSTFSAEDPLIGQFIQSWGAQAISATVRSDVKATAYLDVTGNELDDYSTVFGVASVELQPDQAQLLALPAPLLNLKAVRLRVVNRDRSFGRVWATISVTR
;
A
#
# COMPACT_ATOMS: atom_id res chain seq x y z
N MET A 1 22.50 -2.55 40.15
CA MET A 1 21.25 -3.16 39.68
C MET A 1 20.68 -2.26 38.59
N GLN A 2 20.72 -2.69 37.33
CA GLN A 2 20.12 -1.93 36.22
C GLN A 2 18.62 -2.28 36.16
N PRO A 3 17.71 -1.31 36.01
CA PRO A 3 16.31 -1.61 35.79
C PRO A 3 16.16 -2.28 34.41
N TYR A 4 15.64 -3.50 34.40
CA TYR A 4 15.17 -4.12 33.17
C TYR A 4 14.01 -3.28 32.64
N LEU A 5 14.24 -2.57 31.53
CA LEU A 5 13.19 -1.95 30.74
C LEU A 5 12.31 -3.08 30.21
N GLN A 6 11.19 -3.31 30.88
CA GLN A 6 10.17 -4.25 30.46
C GLN A 6 9.47 -3.66 29.22
N TYR A 7 9.95 -4.05 28.04
CA TYR A 7 9.33 -3.69 26.77
C TYR A 7 8.02 -4.46 26.65
N TYR A 8 6.91 -3.81 27.00
CA TYR A 8 5.59 -4.30 26.62
C TYR A 8 5.42 -4.03 25.13
N PRO A 9 5.28 -5.06 24.28
CA PRO A 9 4.87 -4.82 22.90
C PRO A 9 3.49 -4.16 22.97
N ARG A 10 3.41 -2.85 22.66
CA ARG A 10 2.12 -2.23 22.36
C ARG A 10 1.54 -3.06 21.22
N ALA A 11 0.37 -3.65 21.43
CA ALA A 11 -0.39 -4.26 20.36
C ALA A 11 -0.67 -3.14 19.35
N ALA A 12 0.12 -3.10 18.29
CA ALA A 12 0.03 -2.07 17.29
C ALA A 12 -1.28 -2.33 16.53
N ASN A 13 -2.22 -1.40 16.64
CA ASN A 13 -3.55 -1.57 16.05
C ASN A 13 -3.37 -1.59 14.54
N THR A 14 -3.54 -2.78 13.96
CA THR A 14 -3.34 -3.00 12.53
C THR A 14 -4.70 -3.10 11.85
N PHE A 15 -4.96 -2.17 10.94
CA PHE A 15 -6.09 -2.21 10.02
C PHE A 15 -5.62 -2.76 8.68
N SER A 16 -6.43 -3.60 8.04
CA SER A 16 -6.13 -4.11 6.70
C SER A 16 -7.36 -4.05 5.80
N GLN A 17 -7.12 -3.76 4.52
CA GLN A 17 -8.15 -3.75 3.49
C GLN A 17 -7.69 -4.57 2.28
N SER A 18 -8.56 -5.46 1.84
CA SER A 18 -8.35 -6.27 0.65
C SER A 18 -8.97 -5.60 -0.58
N ILE A 19 -8.29 -5.75 -1.71
CA ILE A 19 -8.69 -5.28 -3.03
C ILE A 19 -8.70 -6.49 -3.93
N ASN A 20 -9.80 -6.66 -4.67
CA ASN A 20 -9.93 -7.65 -5.73
C ASN A 20 -10.58 -6.93 -6.92
N SER A 21 -9.75 -6.60 -7.90
CA SER A 21 -10.13 -5.73 -9.01
C SER A 21 -9.62 -6.31 -10.32
N THR A 22 -10.29 -5.93 -11.41
CA THR A 22 -9.99 -6.45 -12.75
C THR A 22 -9.53 -5.30 -13.62
N PHE A 23 -8.40 -5.46 -14.29
CA PHE A 23 -7.99 -4.58 -15.38
C PHE A 23 -8.86 -4.82 -16.60
N SER A 24 -9.22 -3.74 -17.27
CA SER A 24 -9.73 -3.80 -18.64
C SER A 24 -8.71 -3.15 -19.57
N ALA A 25 -8.84 -3.39 -20.88
CA ALA A 25 -8.00 -2.71 -21.87
C ALA A 25 -8.23 -1.18 -21.90
N GLU A 26 -9.41 -0.74 -21.43
CA GLU A 26 -9.84 0.65 -21.37
C GLU A 26 -9.42 1.33 -20.05
N ASP A 27 -9.31 0.56 -18.97
CA ASP A 27 -8.85 1.01 -17.66
C ASP A 27 -7.67 0.16 -17.16
N PRO A 28 -6.43 0.59 -17.46
CA PRO A 28 -5.22 -0.11 -17.04
C PRO A 28 -4.80 0.24 -15.60
N LEU A 29 -5.61 0.97 -14.83
CA LEU A 29 -5.24 1.45 -13.51
C LEU A 29 -6.23 0.99 -12.43
N ILE A 30 -5.71 0.35 -11.40
CA ILE A 30 -6.46 0.05 -10.17
C ILE A 30 -5.90 0.93 -9.07
N GLY A 31 -6.73 1.81 -8.50
CA GLY A 31 -6.35 2.73 -7.43
C GLY A 31 -7.25 2.57 -6.22
N GLN A 32 -6.66 2.39 -5.03
CA GLN A 32 -7.39 2.37 -3.77
C GLN A 32 -6.71 3.28 -2.76
N PHE A 33 -7.52 4.09 -2.08
CA PHE A 33 -7.09 4.91 -0.96
C PHE A 33 -7.55 4.33 0.36
N ILE A 34 -6.72 4.51 1.38
CA ILE A 34 -6.98 4.13 2.78
C ILE A 34 -6.51 5.23 3.70
N GLN A 35 -7.34 5.59 4.69
CA GLN A 35 -6.95 6.52 5.74
C GLN A 35 -5.87 5.91 6.65
N SER A 36 -4.77 6.65 6.85
CA SER A 36 -3.58 6.17 7.58
C SER A 36 -3.12 7.12 8.66
N TRP A 37 -4.03 7.93 9.22
CA TRP A 37 -3.70 8.85 10.29
C TRP A 37 -3.04 8.14 11.47
N GLY A 38 -1.89 8.66 11.90
CA GLY A 38 -1.09 8.08 13.00
C GLY A 38 -0.42 6.74 12.67
N ALA A 39 -0.28 6.37 11.40
CA ALA A 39 0.41 5.15 11.01
C ALA A 39 1.90 5.19 11.38
N GLN A 40 2.40 4.07 11.93
CA GLN A 40 3.82 3.83 12.21
C GLN A 40 4.48 2.99 11.11
N ALA A 41 3.71 2.09 10.48
CA ALA A 41 4.15 1.26 9.37
C ALA A 41 3.00 1.01 8.40
N ILE A 42 3.32 0.94 7.11
CA ILE A 42 2.38 0.67 6.03
C ILE A 42 2.99 -0.38 5.11
N SER A 43 2.22 -1.37 4.73
CA SER A 43 2.62 -2.37 3.75
C SER A 43 1.48 -2.75 2.82
N ALA A 44 1.81 -3.23 1.63
CA ALA A 44 0.86 -3.83 0.72
C ALA A 44 1.46 -5.10 0.12
N THR A 45 0.73 -6.20 0.19
CA THR A 45 1.03 -7.41 -0.59
C THR A 45 0.16 -7.36 -1.84
N VAL A 46 0.77 -7.44 -3.02
CA VAL A 46 0.07 -7.32 -4.31
C VAL A 46 0.43 -8.49 -5.20
N ARG A 47 -0.57 -9.11 -5.83
CA ARG A 47 -0.43 -10.12 -6.87
C ARG A 47 -1.27 -9.70 -8.06
N SER A 48 -0.78 -9.99 -9.27
CA SER A 48 -1.54 -9.82 -10.50
C SER A 48 -1.39 -11.02 -11.42
N ASP A 49 -2.43 -11.32 -12.20
CA ASP A 49 -2.38 -12.31 -13.28
C ASP A 49 -1.62 -11.80 -14.51
N VAL A 50 -1.29 -10.51 -14.54
CA VAL A 50 -0.66 -9.83 -15.68
C VAL A 50 0.58 -9.08 -15.22
N LYS A 51 1.42 -8.74 -16.19
CA LYS A 51 2.56 -7.87 -15.93
C LYS A 51 2.05 -6.47 -15.57
N ALA A 52 2.43 -5.99 -14.39
CA ALA A 52 1.98 -4.70 -13.90
C ALA A 52 3.04 -4.06 -13.02
N THR A 53 2.85 -2.79 -12.67
CA THR A 53 3.66 -2.12 -11.64
C THR A 53 2.75 -1.71 -10.50
N ALA A 54 3.09 -2.13 -9.29
CA ALA A 54 2.43 -1.65 -8.08
C ALA A 54 3.19 -0.46 -7.49
N TYR A 55 2.46 0.53 -7.00
CA TYR A 55 2.95 1.71 -6.32
C TYR A 55 2.19 1.84 -5.00
N LEU A 56 2.92 1.95 -3.91
CA LEU A 56 2.39 2.26 -2.59
C LEU A 56 2.87 3.66 -2.24
N ASP A 57 1.95 4.63 -2.21
CA ASP A 57 2.23 6.02 -1.89
C ASP A 57 1.68 6.38 -0.51
N VAL A 58 2.34 7.30 0.18
CA VAL A 58 1.83 7.94 1.40
C VAL A 58 1.60 9.43 1.15
N THR A 59 0.42 9.93 1.52
CA THR A 59 -0.02 11.30 1.18
C THR A 59 -0.41 12.11 2.41
N GLY A 60 -0.19 13.43 2.32
CA GLY A 60 -0.50 14.40 3.37
C GLY A 60 -1.92 14.95 3.38
N ASN A 61 -2.66 14.73 2.30
CA ASN A 61 -4.08 15.07 2.20
C ASN A 61 -4.91 13.80 2.00
N GLU A 62 -6.15 13.86 2.49
CA GLU A 62 -7.11 12.77 2.30
C GLU A 62 -7.60 12.79 0.85
N LEU A 63 -7.44 11.66 0.15
CA LEU A 63 -8.28 11.28 -0.99
C LEU A 63 -8.25 12.23 -2.20
N ASP A 64 -7.09 12.81 -2.52
CA ASP A 64 -6.89 13.63 -3.72
C ASP A 64 -5.66 13.16 -4.50
N ASP A 65 -5.79 12.94 -5.81
CA ASP A 65 -4.70 12.57 -6.71
C ASP A 65 -3.64 13.67 -6.83
N TYR A 66 -4.00 14.93 -6.52
CA TYR A 66 -3.08 16.07 -6.46
C TYR A 66 -2.38 16.22 -5.10
N SER A 67 -2.62 15.31 -4.15
CA SER A 67 -1.98 15.35 -2.84
C SER A 67 -0.46 15.25 -2.92
N THR A 68 0.25 15.98 -2.07
CA THR A 68 1.69 15.81 -1.89
C THR A 68 2.00 14.39 -1.44
N VAL A 69 2.84 13.70 -2.21
CA VAL A 69 3.36 12.36 -1.90
C VAL A 69 4.62 12.53 -1.06
N PHE A 70 4.62 11.98 0.16
CA PHE A 70 5.79 12.04 1.05
C PHE A 70 6.75 10.85 0.87
N GLY A 71 6.25 9.76 0.30
CA GLY A 71 7.04 8.55 0.06
C GLY A 71 6.32 7.62 -0.91
N VAL A 72 7.11 6.91 -1.69
CA VAL A 72 6.62 5.92 -2.65
C VAL A 72 7.51 4.68 -2.60
N ALA A 73 6.89 3.52 -2.54
CA ALA A 73 7.53 2.25 -2.87
C ALA A 73 6.90 1.74 -4.18
N SER A 74 7.70 1.13 -5.04
CA SER A 74 7.18 0.53 -6.28
C SER A 74 7.89 -0.77 -6.61
N VAL A 75 7.17 -1.68 -7.25
CA VAL A 75 7.70 -2.98 -7.66
C VAL A 75 7.03 -3.44 -8.94
N GLU A 76 7.80 -4.05 -9.84
CA GLU A 76 7.26 -4.76 -10.98
C GLU A 76 6.68 -6.11 -10.54
N LEU A 77 5.45 -6.36 -10.94
CA LEU A 77 4.75 -7.62 -10.76
C LEU A 77 4.96 -8.46 -12.01
N GLN A 78 5.47 -9.67 -11.82
CA GLN A 78 5.35 -10.73 -12.81
C GLN A 78 4.00 -11.42 -12.63
N PRO A 79 3.40 -11.96 -13.70
CA PRO A 79 2.18 -12.77 -13.60
C PRO A 79 2.28 -13.84 -12.52
N ASP A 80 1.21 -13.97 -11.73
CA ASP A 80 1.06 -14.93 -10.63
C ASP A 80 2.06 -14.80 -9.48
N GLN A 81 2.90 -13.77 -9.48
CA GLN A 81 3.84 -13.49 -8.41
C GLN A 81 3.30 -12.43 -7.45
N ALA A 82 3.31 -12.75 -6.16
CA ALA A 82 3.05 -11.77 -5.12
C ALA A 82 4.32 -10.98 -4.78
N GLN A 83 4.17 -9.67 -4.56
CA GLN A 83 5.24 -8.78 -4.11
C GLN A 83 4.78 -8.01 -2.87
N LEU A 84 5.74 -7.75 -1.97
CA LEU A 84 5.54 -6.92 -0.79
C LEU A 84 6.11 -5.52 -1.04
N LEU A 85 5.29 -4.51 -0.86
CA LEU A 85 5.69 -3.12 -0.74
C LEU A 85 5.57 -2.73 0.73
N ALA A 86 6.58 -2.06 1.26
CA ALA A 86 6.57 -1.56 2.63
C ALA A 86 7.16 -0.16 2.68
N LEU A 87 6.53 0.70 3.48
CA LEU A 87 7.03 2.02 3.79
C LEU A 87 7.05 2.20 5.31
N PRO A 88 8.20 2.56 5.90
CA PRO A 88 8.19 3.05 7.26
C PRO A 88 7.43 4.38 7.27
N ALA A 89 6.48 4.52 8.19
CA ALA A 89 5.71 5.74 8.39
C ALA A 89 6.04 6.54 9.66
N PRO A 90 7.18 6.34 10.37
CA PRO A 90 7.39 7.09 11.59
C PRO A 90 7.60 8.56 11.23
N LEU A 91 6.89 9.46 11.94
CA LEU A 91 7.12 10.91 12.01
C LEU A 91 6.50 11.79 10.89
N LEU A 92 5.70 11.22 9.98
CA LEU A 92 4.96 12.02 9.00
C LEU A 92 3.50 12.15 9.43
N ASN A 93 2.92 13.36 9.32
CA ASN A 93 1.46 13.58 9.44
C ASN A 93 0.75 12.98 8.21
N LEU A 94 0.87 11.67 8.04
CA LEU A 94 0.19 10.92 7.00
C LEU A 94 -1.30 10.99 7.25
N LYS A 95 -2.06 11.25 6.19
CA LYS A 95 -3.53 11.19 6.26
C LYS A 95 -4.05 10.01 5.47
N ALA A 96 -3.42 9.68 4.35
CA ALA A 96 -3.82 8.55 3.53
C ALA A 96 -2.64 7.78 2.93
N VAL A 97 -2.95 6.55 2.54
CA VAL A 97 -2.14 5.65 1.73
C VAL A 97 -2.89 5.41 0.45
N ARG A 98 -2.17 5.40 -0.66
CA ARG A 98 -2.70 5.04 -1.97
C ARG A 98 -1.93 3.84 -2.51
N LEU A 99 -2.65 2.76 -2.82
CA LEU A 99 -2.11 1.70 -3.67
C LEU A 99 -2.60 1.92 -5.09
N ARG A 100 -1.66 1.94 -6.04
CA ARG A 100 -1.96 1.94 -7.47
C ARG A 100 -1.31 0.74 -8.11
N VAL A 101 -2.03 0.03 -8.95
CA VAL A 101 -1.47 -1.03 -9.80
C VAL A 101 -1.76 -0.66 -11.24
N VAL A 102 -0.72 -0.62 -12.06
CA VAL A 102 -0.79 -0.17 -13.44
C VAL A 102 -0.39 -1.30 -14.38
N ASN A 103 -1.34 -1.77 -15.19
CA ASN A 103 -1.07 -2.71 -16.27
C ASN A 103 -0.61 -1.95 -17.52
N ARG A 104 0.69 -1.98 -17.82
CA ARG A 104 1.23 -1.27 -18.98
C ARG A 104 0.88 -1.92 -20.32
N ASP A 105 0.62 -3.22 -20.31
CA ASP A 105 0.36 -4.00 -21.52
C ASP A 105 -1.13 -3.95 -21.90
N ARG A 106 -1.99 -3.33 -21.07
CA ARG A 106 -3.45 -3.19 -21.27
C ARG A 106 -4.16 -4.51 -21.55
N SER A 107 -3.59 -5.61 -21.05
CA SER A 107 -4.22 -6.92 -21.08
C SER A 107 -5.34 -7.03 -20.05
N PHE A 108 -6.30 -7.91 -20.32
CA PHE A 108 -7.29 -8.27 -19.31
C PHE A 108 -6.63 -9.14 -18.23
N GLY A 109 -6.88 -8.83 -16.96
CA GLY A 109 -6.29 -9.57 -15.84
C GLY A 109 -6.82 -9.11 -14.49
N ARG A 110 -6.55 -9.88 -13.43
CA ARG A 110 -6.96 -9.51 -12.08
C ARG A 110 -5.78 -9.07 -11.23
N VAL A 111 -6.11 -8.30 -10.20
CA VAL A 111 -5.21 -7.89 -9.12
C VAL A 111 -5.86 -8.23 -7.80
N TRP A 112 -5.09 -8.88 -6.94
CA TRP A 112 -5.39 -9.01 -5.54
C TRP A 112 -4.36 -8.25 -4.75
N ALA A 113 -4.82 -7.42 -3.84
CA ALA A 113 -3.93 -6.73 -2.91
C ALA A 113 -4.51 -6.70 -1.52
N THR A 114 -3.64 -6.72 -0.52
CA THR A 114 -3.99 -6.41 0.86
C THR A 114 -3.08 -5.32 1.33
N ILE A 115 -3.65 -4.18 1.71
CA ILE A 115 -2.93 -3.07 2.31
C ILE A 115 -3.14 -3.15 3.81
N SER A 116 -2.06 -3.03 4.57
CA SER A 116 -2.05 -3.06 6.03
C SER A 116 -1.44 -1.77 6.57
N VAL A 117 -2.09 -1.18 7.55
CA VAL A 117 -1.67 0.04 8.24
C VAL A 117 -1.61 -0.25 9.72
N THR A 118 -0.43 -0.07 10.31
CA THR A 118 -0.16 -0.34 11.72
C THR A 118 0.06 0.97 12.47
N ARG A 119 -0.62 1.16 13.61
CA ARG A 119 -0.61 2.37 14.46
C ARG A 119 -0.07 2.13 15.86
#